data_AF-A0A5B6U971-F1
#
_entry.id   AF-A0A5B6U971-F1
#
_cell.length_a   1.000
_cell.length_b   1.000
_cell.length_c   1.000
_cell.angle_alpha   90.00
_cell.angle_beta   90.00
_cell.angle_gamma   90.00
#
_symmetry.space_group_name_H-M   'P 1'
#
loop_
_entity.id
_entity.type
_entity.pdbx_description
1 polymer ?
#
loop_
_entity_poly.entity_id
_entity_poly.type
_entity_poly.pdbx_seq_one_letter_code
_entity_poly.pdbx_strand_id
1 'polypeptide(L)'
;MSNRLGPMKPRELFPMASSFKRSVIDVHYYNLFEDMFNNMTLQQNIDFVYNNRSSQLNYVTTSNGPLTFVGEWVAEWQVVGAGKEDYQRLAEAQMEVYGRASFGWAYWTLKNVNKHWSLEWMINNGYIKL
;
A
#
# COMPACT_ATOMS: atom_id res chain seq x y z
N MET A 1 0.25 12.13 15.90
CA MET A 1 -0.98 12.63 16.54
C MET A 1 -2.08 11.61 16.30
N SER A 2 -2.71 11.04 17.32
CA SER A 2 -3.94 10.25 17.14
C SER A 2 -5.05 10.79 18.05
N ASN A 3 -6.17 11.13 17.41
CA ASN A 3 -7.52 11.05 17.95
C ASN A 3 -8.47 11.26 16.77
N ARG A 4 -9.07 10.17 16.27
CA ARG A 4 -10.20 10.26 15.34
C ARG A 4 -11.48 10.23 16.17
N LEU A 5 -12.28 11.29 16.07
CA LEU A 5 -13.66 11.31 16.54
C LEU A 5 -14.56 11.31 15.30
N GLY A 6 -15.22 10.18 15.02
CA GLY A 6 -16.15 10.03 13.89
C GLY A 6 -15.65 9.17 12.72
N PRO A 7 -16.44 9.09 11.63
CA PRO A 7 -16.15 8.23 10.49
C PRO A 7 -14.90 8.67 9.72
N MET A 8 -14.21 7.72 9.10
CA MET A 8 -13.04 8.00 8.29
C MET A 8 -13.36 8.89 7.09
N LYS A 9 -12.69 10.03 6.98
CA LYS A 9 -12.62 10.81 5.74
C LYS A 9 -11.17 10.82 5.24
N PRO A 10 -10.86 10.29 4.04
CA PRO A 10 -9.47 10.14 3.58
C PRO A 10 -8.65 11.44 3.51
N ARG A 11 -9.30 12.61 3.42
CA ARG A 11 -8.64 13.93 3.40
C ARG A 11 -8.85 14.76 4.67
N GLU A 12 -9.26 14.15 5.79
CA GLU A 12 -9.52 14.90 7.03
C GLU A 12 -8.31 15.72 7.52
N LEU A 13 -7.10 15.23 7.25
CA LEU A 13 -5.85 15.88 7.64
C LEU A 13 -5.35 16.92 6.64
N PHE A 14 -5.97 17.05 5.46
CA PHE A 14 -5.50 17.97 4.41
C PHE A 14 -5.45 19.43 4.87
N PRO A 15 -6.50 20.01 5.48
CA PRO A 15 -6.45 21.40 5.93
C PRO A 15 -5.30 21.67 6.92
N MET A 16 -4.99 20.68 7.77
CA MET A 16 -3.88 20.77 8.71
C MET A 16 -2.54 20.60 8.00
N ALA A 17 -2.35 19.55 7.20
CA ALA A 17 -1.09 19.32 6.49
C ALA A 17 -0.75 20.44 5.49
N SER A 18 -1.75 21.03 4.84
CA SER A 18 -1.56 22.15 3.90
C SER A 18 -1.17 23.46 4.57
N SER A 19 -1.37 23.62 5.89
CA SER A 19 -0.98 24.84 6.61
C SER A 19 0.49 24.84 7.06
N PHE A 20 1.18 23.70 6.94
CA PHE A 20 2.57 23.53 7.31
C PHE A 20 3.47 23.28 6.10
N LYS A 21 4.71 23.78 6.17
CA LYS A 21 5.75 23.44 5.19
C LYS A 21 6.35 22.09 5.53
N ARG A 22 6.76 21.34 4.50
CA ARG A 22 7.42 20.02 4.62
C ARG A 22 6.55 18.98 5.33
N SER A 23 5.25 19.03 5.07
CA SER A 23 4.28 18.04 5.55
C SER A 23 3.97 17.01 4.47
N VAL A 24 3.82 15.77 4.90
CA VAL A 24 3.51 14.61 4.06
C VAL A 24 2.36 13.85 4.70
N ILE A 25 1.41 13.39 3.89
CA ILE A 25 0.36 12.47 4.30
C ILE A 25 0.87 11.05 4.08
N ASP A 26 0.89 10.27 5.16
CA ASP A 26 1.21 8.85 5.13
C ASP A 26 -0.08 8.02 5.01
N VAL A 27 -0.13 7.14 4.00
CA VAL A 27 -1.22 6.18 3.80
C VAL A 27 -0.70 4.76 3.82
N HIS A 28 -1.48 3.86 4.43
CA HIS A 28 -1.14 2.44 4.56
C HIS A 28 -2.14 1.60 3.77
N TYR A 29 -1.63 0.71 2.92
CA TYR A 29 -2.44 -0.13 2.05
C TYR A 29 -2.10 -1.60 2.23
N TYR A 30 -3.09 -2.34 2.75
CA TYR A 30 -3.03 -3.78 2.94
C TYR A 30 -4.16 -4.45 2.17
N ASN A 31 -3.88 -5.48 1.38
CA ASN A 31 -4.91 -6.37 0.86
C ASN A 31 -5.19 -7.50 1.87
N LEU A 32 -5.35 -7.10 3.13
CA LEU A 32 -5.50 -7.93 4.32
C LEU A 32 -6.45 -7.22 5.29
N PHE A 33 -6.87 -7.93 6.35
CA PHE A 33 -7.63 -7.40 7.50
C PHE A 33 -9.08 -6.97 7.23
N GLU A 34 -9.57 -7.17 6.01
CA GLU A 34 -10.98 -7.04 5.67
C GLU A 34 -11.50 -8.36 5.09
N ASP A 35 -12.70 -8.79 5.50
CA ASP A 35 -13.28 -10.08 5.13
C ASP A 35 -13.37 -10.29 3.61
N MET A 36 -13.49 -9.20 2.85
CA MET A 36 -13.52 -9.25 1.40
C MET A 36 -12.27 -9.89 0.79
N PHE A 37 -11.10 -9.79 1.45
CA PHE A 37 -9.84 -10.35 0.93
C PHE A 37 -9.71 -11.86 1.19
N ASN A 38 -10.47 -12.42 2.14
CA ASN A 38 -10.37 -13.83 2.53
C ASN A 38 -10.73 -14.80 1.38
N ASN A 39 -11.58 -14.35 0.45
CA ASN A 39 -12.10 -15.17 -0.64
C ASN A 39 -11.71 -14.65 -2.03
N MET A 40 -10.76 -13.72 -2.11
CA MET A 40 -10.29 -13.22 -3.41
C MET A 40 -9.29 -14.17 -4.04
N THR A 41 -9.40 -14.35 -5.35
CA THR A 41 -8.35 -14.94 -6.18
C THR A 41 -7.16 -13.98 -6.34
N LEU A 42 -6.06 -14.48 -6.90
CA LEU A 42 -4.93 -13.66 -7.34
C LEU A 42 -5.38 -12.48 -8.21
N GLN A 43 -6.15 -12.76 -9.26
CA GLN A 43 -6.52 -11.73 -10.22
C GLN A 43 -7.42 -10.67 -9.57
N GLN A 44 -8.33 -11.07 -8.68
CA GLN A 44 -9.16 -10.12 -7.93
C GLN A 44 -8.33 -9.23 -7.01
N ASN A 45 -7.27 -9.76 -6.39
CA ASN A 45 -6.33 -8.95 -5.60
C ASN A 45 -5.60 -7.93 -6.47
N ILE A 46 -5.09 -8.36 -7.63
CA ILE A 46 -4.41 -7.47 -8.60
C ILE A 46 -5.37 -6.39 -9.12
N ASP A 47 -6.59 -6.77 -9.50
CA ASP A 47 -7.62 -5.85 -9.99
C ASP A 47 -8.00 -4.84 -8.90
N PHE A 48 -8.06 -5.27 -7.63
CA PHE A 48 -8.31 -4.37 -6.50
C PHE A 48 -7.18 -3.34 -6.34
N VAL A 49 -5.93 -3.71 -6.59
CA VAL A 49 -4.80 -2.76 -6.59
C VAL A 49 -4.97 -1.72 -7.72
N TYR A 50 -5.20 -2.18 -8.95
CA TYR A 50 -5.31 -1.28 -10.11
C TYR A 50 -6.56 -0.41 -10.12
N ASN A 51 -7.66 -0.86 -9.52
CA ASN A 51 -8.92 -0.11 -9.48
C ASN A 51 -9.07 0.65 -8.16
N ASN A 52 -9.15 -0.06 -7.04
CA ASN A 52 -9.50 0.52 -5.76
C ASN A 52 -8.33 1.27 -5.12
N ARG A 53 -7.16 0.63 -4.99
CA ARG A 53 -5.98 1.29 -4.39
C ARG A 53 -5.48 2.45 -5.24
N SER A 54 -5.47 2.30 -6.56
CA SER A 54 -5.18 3.39 -7.50
C SER A 54 -6.13 4.58 -7.31
N SER A 55 -7.44 4.34 -7.25
CA SER A 55 -8.43 5.40 -7.03
C SER A 55 -8.26 6.08 -5.66
N GLN A 56 -8.01 5.30 -4.61
CA GLN A 56 -7.75 5.82 -3.26
C GLN A 56 -6.48 6.68 -3.22
N LEU A 57 -5.39 6.23 -3.83
CA LEU A 57 -4.12 6.96 -3.87
C LEU A 57 -4.25 8.24 -4.70
N ASN A 58 -4.91 8.18 -5.86
CA ASN A 58 -5.21 9.36 -6.68
C ASN A 58 -6.09 10.36 -5.93
N TYR A 59 -7.03 9.87 -5.12
CA TYR A 59 -7.85 10.74 -4.28
C TYR A 59 -7.01 11.47 -3.24
N VAL A 60 -5.96 10.88 -2.66
CA VAL A 60 -5.09 11.59 -1.70
C VAL A 60 -3.85 12.22 -2.32
N THR A 61 -3.63 12.08 -3.62
CA THR A 61 -2.48 12.67 -4.33
C THR A 61 -2.96 13.77 -5.25
N THR A 62 -2.85 15.03 -4.82
CA THR A 62 -3.38 16.19 -5.54
C THR A 62 -2.29 17.19 -5.89
N SER A 63 -2.45 17.91 -7.02
CA SER A 63 -1.44 18.86 -7.51
C SER A 63 -1.13 20.03 -6.54
N ASN A 64 -2.11 20.46 -5.76
CA ASN A 64 -2.00 21.60 -4.83
C ASN A 64 -2.17 21.18 -3.36
N GLY A 65 -1.95 19.89 -3.05
CA GLY A 65 -2.08 19.35 -1.70
C GLY A 65 -0.73 19.04 -1.05
N PRO A 66 -0.75 18.49 0.18
CA PRO A 66 0.44 17.91 0.78
C PRO A 66 0.99 16.77 -0.09
N LEU A 67 2.29 16.48 0.06
CA LEU A 67 2.87 15.29 -0.56
C LEU A 67 2.29 14.02 0.06
N THR A 68 2.30 12.92 -0.68
CA THR A 68 1.70 11.65 -0.26
C THR A 68 2.76 10.57 -0.29
N PHE A 69 2.83 9.81 0.80
CA PHE A 69 3.73 8.69 0.99
C PHE A 69 2.90 7.43 1.25
N VAL A 70 3.21 6.33 0.57
CA VAL A 70 2.64 5.01 0.92
C VAL A 70 3.59 4.36 1.93
N GLY A 71 3.44 4.67 3.22
CA GLY A 71 4.41 4.28 4.23
C GLY A 71 4.35 2.83 4.67
N GLU A 72 3.24 2.14 4.40
CA GLU A 72 3.12 0.72 4.66
C GLU A 72 2.34 0.00 3.57
N TRP A 73 2.93 -1.08 3.07
CA TRP A 73 2.29 -2.08 2.23
C TRP A 73 3.11 -3.39 2.27
N VAL A 74 2.46 -4.51 1.93
CA VAL A 74 3.09 -5.83 1.80
C VAL A 74 2.54 -6.61 0.63
N ALA A 75 3.39 -7.47 0.07
CA ALA A 75 2.98 -8.48 -0.90
C ALA A 75 2.56 -9.77 -0.16
N GLU A 76 1.63 -9.64 0.77
CA GLU A 76 1.00 -10.75 1.49
C GLU A 76 -0.53 -10.65 1.37
N TRP A 77 -1.18 -11.81 1.33
CA TRP A 77 -2.63 -11.96 1.13
C TRP A 77 -3.17 -13.22 1.80
N GLN A 78 -4.47 -13.50 1.61
CA GLN A 78 -5.14 -14.70 2.12
C GLN A 78 -5.23 -15.85 1.08
N VAL A 79 -4.62 -15.70 -0.10
CA VAL A 79 -4.68 -16.74 -1.14
C VAL A 79 -3.84 -17.96 -0.73
N VAL A 80 -4.50 -19.10 -0.55
CA VAL A 80 -3.83 -20.36 -0.20
C VAL A 80 -3.26 -21.03 -1.44
N GLY A 81 -2.04 -21.55 -1.34
CA GLY A 81 -1.39 -22.33 -2.41
C GLY A 81 -0.79 -21.49 -3.55
N ALA A 82 -0.69 -20.18 -3.37
CA ALA A 82 -0.06 -19.28 -4.35
C ALA A 82 1.43 -19.60 -4.54
N GLY A 83 1.86 -19.61 -5.80
CA GLY A 83 3.25 -19.81 -6.19
C GLY A 83 4.06 -18.51 -6.14
N LYS A 84 5.37 -18.61 -6.34
CA LYS A 84 6.27 -17.44 -6.39
C LYS A 84 5.85 -16.41 -7.44
N GLU A 85 5.46 -16.86 -8.63
CA GLU A 85 5.02 -15.99 -9.73
C GLU A 85 3.77 -15.19 -9.38
N ASP A 86 2.87 -15.76 -8.58
CA ASP A 86 1.66 -15.06 -8.13
C ASP A 86 2.06 -13.87 -7.25
N TYR A 87 2.90 -14.12 -6.24
CA TYR A 87 3.40 -13.07 -5.35
C TYR A 87 4.20 -11.98 -6.09
N GLN A 88 4.99 -12.37 -7.11
CA GLN A 88 5.69 -11.40 -7.98
C GLN A 88 4.69 -10.50 -8.69
N ARG A 89 3.65 -11.06 -9.30
CA ARG A 89 2.61 -10.30 -10.02
C ARG A 89 1.86 -9.33 -9.10
N LEU A 90 1.57 -9.73 -7.86
CA LEU A 90 0.98 -8.83 -6.87
C LEU A 90 1.92 -7.69 -6.51
N ALA A 91 3.17 -8.03 -6.16
CA ALA A 91 4.17 -7.04 -5.76
C ALA A 91 4.44 -6.03 -6.88
N GLU A 92 4.50 -6.48 -8.14
CA GLU A 92 4.63 -5.61 -9.31
C GLU A 92 3.45 -4.64 -9.42
N ALA A 93 2.21 -5.13 -9.33
CA ALA A 93 1.02 -4.28 -9.37
C ALA A 93 1.01 -3.23 -8.25
N GLN A 94 1.39 -3.64 -7.04
CA GLN A 94 1.51 -2.76 -5.88
C GLN A 94 2.61 -1.70 -6.08
N MET A 95 3.82 -2.08 -6.51
CA MET A 95 4.90 -1.13 -6.78
C MET A 95 4.53 -0.14 -7.90
N GLU A 96 3.85 -0.60 -8.95
CA GLU A 96 3.41 0.26 -10.05
C GLU A 96 2.38 1.30 -9.58
N VAL A 97 1.40 0.90 -8.77
CA VAL A 97 0.38 1.80 -8.25
C VAL A 97 0.94 2.71 -7.16
N TYR A 98 1.62 2.16 -6.16
CA TYR A 98 2.16 2.91 -5.02
C TYR A 98 3.33 3.82 -5.41
N GLY A 99 4.06 3.49 -6.47
CA GLY A 99 5.06 4.36 -7.09
C GLY A 99 4.51 5.68 -7.62
N ARG A 100 3.18 5.82 -7.76
CA ARG A 100 2.51 7.06 -8.18
C ARG A 100 2.34 8.07 -7.03
N ALA A 101 2.65 7.69 -5.80
CA ALA A 101 2.66 8.59 -4.65
C ALA A 101 3.76 9.64 -4.80
N SER A 102 3.48 10.89 -4.42
CA SER A 102 4.38 12.02 -4.70
C SER A 102 5.63 12.08 -3.80
N PHE A 103 5.71 11.25 -2.77
CA PHE A 103 6.86 11.14 -1.86
C PHE A 103 7.44 9.72 -1.78
N GLY A 104 7.00 8.82 -2.66
CA GLY A 104 7.45 7.43 -2.71
C GLY A 104 6.66 6.49 -1.79
N TRP A 105 7.27 5.35 -1.47
CA TRP A 105 6.65 4.27 -0.69
C TRP A 105 7.67 3.55 0.19
N ALA A 106 7.19 2.84 1.21
CA ALA A 106 8.00 1.92 2.03
C ALA A 106 7.27 0.58 2.24
N TYR A 107 8.02 -0.51 2.05
CA TYR A 107 7.55 -1.86 2.31
C TYR A 107 7.56 -2.16 3.81
N TRP A 108 6.50 -2.77 4.32
CA TRP A 108 6.40 -3.17 5.72
C TRP A 108 6.73 -4.66 5.91
N THR A 109 7.93 -5.07 6.27
CA THR A 109 9.02 -4.32 6.89
C THR A 109 10.36 -4.80 6.33
N LEU A 110 11.48 -4.23 6.79
CA LEU A 110 12.80 -4.64 6.31
C LEU A 110 13.09 -6.12 6.60
N LYS A 111 12.88 -6.55 7.86
CA LYS A 111 13.11 -7.93 8.33
C LYS A 111 11.93 -8.43 9.16
N ASN A 112 11.49 -9.66 8.89
CA ASN A 112 10.42 -10.31 9.62
C ASN A 112 10.61 -11.84 9.59
N VAL A 113 10.10 -12.54 10.60
CA VAL A 113 10.08 -14.02 10.63
C VAL A 113 9.12 -14.59 9.58
N ASN A 114 8.07 -13.85 9.23
CA ASN A 114 7.15 -14.18 8.14
C ASN A 114 7.73 -13.67 6.82
N LYS A 115 7.97 -14.59 5.89
CA LYS A 115 8.76 -14.36 4.66
C LYS A 115 8.27 -13.19 3.81
N HIS A 116 6.98 -13.14 3.46
CA HIS A 116 6.41 -12.05 2.65
C HIS A 116 6.14 -10.77 3.45
N TRP A 117 6.48 -10.72 4.74
CA TRP A 117 6.54 -9.49 5.52
C TRP A 117 7.97 -8.94 5.62
N SER A 118 8.95 -9.60 4.99
CA SER A 118 10.35 -9.19 5.00
C SER A 118 10.79 -8.76 3.61
N LEU A 119 10.99 -7.45 3.40
CA LEU A 119 11.53 -6.91 2.16
C LEU A 119 12.89 -7.53 1.82
N GLU A 120 13.78 -7.69 2.81
CA GLU A 120 15.09 -8.33 2.62
C GLU A 120 14.92 -9.75 2.06
N TRP A 121 14.03 -10.55 2.63
CA TRP A 121 13.77 -11.90 2.13
C TRP A 121 13.16 -11.88 0.73
N MET A 122 12.20 -10.99 0.47
CA MET A 122 11.54 -10.85 -0.84
C MET A 122 12.53 -10.50 -1.95
N ILE A 123 13.46 -9.57 -1.70
CA ILE A 123 14.51 -9.20 -2.66
C ILE A 123 15.49 -10.36 -2.85
N ASN A 124 16.03 -10.92 -1.76
CA ASN A 124 17.06 -11.96 -1.82
C ASN A 124 16.56 -13.26 -2.47
N ASN A 125 15.25 -13.52 -2.43
CA ASN A 125 14.64 -14.70 -3.05
C ASN A 125 13.97 -14.38 -4.40
N GLY A 126 14.15 -13.16 -4.92
CA GLY A 126 13.69 -12.74 -6.24
C GLY A 126 12.18 -12.63 -6.39
N TYR A 127 11.45 -12.34 -5.32
CA TYR A 127 10.02 -12.01 -5.35
C TYR A 127 9.78 -10.53 -5.67
N ILE A 128 10.71 -9.65 -5.28
CA ILE A 128 10.71 -8.22 -5.60
C ILE A 128 12.02 -7.88 -6.28
N LYS A 129 11.95 -7.04 -7.33
CA LYS A 129 13.11 -6.43 -7.98
C LYS A 129 12.94 -4.91 -7.93
N LEU A 130 13.96 -4.23 -7.41
CA LEU A 130 14.03 -2.77 -7.31
C LEU A 130 14.94 -2.18 -8.39
#